data_AF-A0A4R5U0U4-F1
#
_entry.id   AF-A0A4R5U0U4-F1
#
_cell.length_a   1.000
_cell.length_b   1.000
_cell.length_c   1.000
_cell.angle_alpha   90.00
_cell.angle_beta   90.00
_cell.angle_gamma   90.00
#
_symmetry.space_group_name_H-M   'P 1'
#
loop_
_entity.id
_entity.type
_entity.pdbx_description
1 polymer ?
#
loop_
_entity_poly.entity_id
_entity_poly.type
_entity_poly.pdbx_seq_one_letter_code
_entity_poly.pdbx_strand_id
1 'polypeptide(L)'
;MFAELQSGDPAQGDAALGATLRGFAAVAGRAPFAEWPRRFWTMLLAAPALRTAVTPRLRDGPLAVLAGLGGGPRAALLLRLVAGLSEADAAAVLGIARPTYRLALQRALPRTDDDRLDAELWRAMGNAAGQAIRDVPAERIRALSSGPGALRPAPGRQAPVPGARRGWVWPATVVVALLTALALAATWLAPDPFASSDEDGPRIRTQALPPVATTPTPYDQSLELLTHRDLEQLLDAGQGDPAPLDPAFDAWLVAALDVQPDALRAVD
;
A
#
# COMPACT_ATOMS: atom_id res chain seq x y z
N MET A 1 7.26 -8.76 -21.04
CA MET A 1 6.38 -7.56 -21.09
C MET A 1 6.31 -6.80 -19.76
N PHE A 2 5.71 -7.32 -18.67
CA PHE A 2 5.63 -6.57 -17.39
C PHE A 2 6.98 -6.02 -16.93
N ALA A 3 7.97 -6.90 -16.79
CA ALA A 3 9.31 -6.54 -16.28
C ALA A 3 10.04 -5.56 -17.20
N GLU A 4 9.84 -5.67 -18.52
CA GLU A 4 10.37 -4.76 -19.54
C GLU A 4 9.74 -3.36 -19.43
N LEU A 5 8.41 -3.28 -19.35
CA LEU A 5 7.70 -2.02 -19.19
C LEU A 5 7.99 -1.34 -17.84
N GLN A 6 8.21 -2.13 -16.79
CA GLN A 6 8.50 -1.59 -15.47
C GLN A 6 9.95 -1.08 -15.36
N SER A 7 10.94 -1.83 -15.85
CA SER A 7 12.36 -1.41 -15.85
C SER A 7 12.66 -0.34 -16.90
N GLY A 8 11.93 -0.33 -18.01
CA GLY A 8 12.23 0.48 -19.20
C GLY A 8 13.34 -0.10 -20.08
N ASP A 9 13.89 -1.27 -19.73
CA ASP A 9 14.96 -1.96 -20.45
C ASP A 9 14.61 -3.45 -20.64
N PRO A 10 14.46 -3.93 -21.89
CA PRO A 10 14.06 -5.32 -22.16
C PRO A 10 15.06 -6.34 -21.61
N ALA A 11 16.37 -6.06 -21.65
CA ALA A 11 17.39 -7.00 -21.19
C ALA A 11 17.37 -7.13 -19.66
N GLN A 12 17.22 -6.01 -18.94
CA GLN A 12 17.08 -6.02 -17.49
C GLN A 12 15.76 -6.67 -17.05
N GLY A 13 14.67 -6.38 -17.76
CA GLY A 13 13.38 -7.01 -17.52
C GLY A 13 13.42 -8.53 -17.68
N ASP A 14 14.04 -9.03 -18.75
CA ASP A 14 14.17 -10.47 -19.01
C ASP A 14 15.09 -11.15 -18.00
N ALA A 15 16.20 -10.51 -17.62
CA ALA A 15 17.09 -11.02 -16.58
C ALA A 15 16.39 -11.12 -15.21
N ALA A 16 15.62 -10.10 -14.82
CA ALA A 16 14.84 -10.10 -13.59
C ALA A 16 13.77 -11.21 -13.60
N LEU A 17 13.01 -11.32 -14.70
CA LEU A 17 11.98 -12.34 -14.85
C LEU A 17 12.56 -13.75 -14.81
N GLY A 18 13.64 -14.01 -15.54
CA GLY A 18 14.32 -15.32 -15.54
C GLY A 18 14.87 -15.70 -14.15
N ALA A 19 15.40 -14.73 -13.41
CA ALA A 19 15.84 -14.95 -12.02
C ALA A 19 14.65 -15.28 -11.10
N THR A 20 13.53 -14.55 -11.22
CA THR A 20 12.31 -14.83 -10.45
C THR A 20 11.72 -16.18 -10.78
N LEU A 21 11.64 -16.58 -12.06
CA LEU A 21 11.11 -17.90 -12.46
C LEU A 21 11.90 -19.05 -11.80
N ARG A 22 13.24 -18.95 -11.80
CA ARG A 22 14.11 -19.94 -11.15
C ARG A 22 13.94 -19.95 -9.63
N GLY A 23 13.90 -18.78 -9.01
CA GLY A 23 13.75 -18.68 -7.55
C GLY A 23 12.36 -19.10 -7.08
N PHE A 24 11.33 -18.86 -7.88
CA PHE A 24 9.94 -19.17 -7.53
C PHE A 24 9.70 -20.68 -7.46
N ALA A 25 10.38 -21.50 -8.27
CA ALA A 25 10.29 -22.96 -8.20
C ALA A 25 10.60 -23.50 -6.78
N ALA A 26 11.54 -22.87 -6.05
CA ALA A 26 11.88 -23.25 -4.68
C ALA A 26 10.82 -22.83 -3.64
N VAL A 27 9.98 -21.85 -3.97
CA VAL A 27 8.91 -21.31 -3.09
C VAL A 27 7.57 -22.00 -3.35
N ALA A 28 7.29 -22.33 -4.61
CA ALA A 28 6.03 -22.90 -5.07
C ALA A 28 5.65 -24.18 -4.31
N GLY A 29 6.62 -25.07 -4.05
CA GLY A 29 6.38 -26.33 -3.34
C GLY A 29 5.94 -26.21 -1.88
N ARG A 30 6.02 -25.02 -1.26
CA ARG A 30 5.64 -24.80 0.15
C ARG A 30 4.39 -23.93 0.32
N ALA A 31 3.77 -23.53 -0.78
CA ALA A 31 2.67 -22.57 -0.79
C ALA A 31 1.41 -23.21 -1.37
N PRO A 32 0.20 -22.91 -0.85
CA PRO A 32 -1.03 -23.22 -1.54
C PRO A 32 -1.02 -22.62 -2.95
N PHE A 33 -1.50 -23.38 -3.94
CA PHE A 33 -1.50 -22.97 -5.34
C PHE A 33 -2.18 -21.60 -5.55
N ALA A 34 -3.25 -21.32 -4.81
CA ALA A 34 -3.97 -20.03 -4.86
C ALA A 34 -3.08 -18.82 -4.50
N GLU A 35 -2.03 -19.01 -3.68
CA GLU A 35 -1.11 -17.94 -3.30
C GLU A 35 0.03 -17.73 -4.30
N TRP A 36 0.21 -18.64 -5.25
CA TRP A 36 1.34 -18.62 -6.17
C TRP A 36 1.44 -17.32 -6.96
N PRO A 37 0.36 -16.79 -7.60
CA PRO A 37 0.45 -15.54 -8.34
C PRO A 37 0.92 -14.39 -7.45
N ARG A 38 0.32 -14.23 -6.26
CA ARG A 38 0.70 -13.18 -5.31
C ARG A 38 2.17 -13.26 -4.92
N ARG A 39 2.66 -14.45 -4.57
CA ARG A 39 4.06 -14.66 -4.17
C ARG A 39 5.01 -14.42 -5.35
N PHE A 40 4.65 -14.86 -6.55
CA PHE A 40 5.43 -14.64 -7.77
C PHE A 40 5.60 -13.14 -8.05
N TRP A 41 4.50 -12.37 -8.07
CA TRP A 41 4.55 -10.94 -8.35
C TRP A 41 5.29 -10.15 -7.26
N THR A 42 5.14 -10.54 -6.00
CA THR A 42 5.90 -9.95 -4.88
C THR A 42 7.39 -10.19 -5.07
N MET A 43 7.80 -11.41 -5.41
CA MET A 43 9.19 -11.76 -5.67
C MET A 43 9.75 -11.04 -6.90
N LEU A 44 8.95 -10.89 -7.96
CA LEU A 44 9.33 -10.17 -9.17
C LEU A 44 9.60 -8.70 -8.85
N LEU A 45 8.65 -8.01 -8.20
CA LEU A 45 8.76 -6.58 -7.89
C LEU A 45 9.84 -6.26 -6.85
N ALA A 46 10.27 -7.24 -6.05
CA ALA A 46 11.42 -7.10 -5.17
C ALA A 46 12.77 -7.02 -5.94
N ALA A 47 12.81 -7.42 -7.22
CA ALA A 47 14.02 -7.40 -8.04
C ALA A 47 14.58 -5.97 -8.16
N PRO A 48 15.87 -5.72 -7.82
CA PRO A 48 16.46 -4.38 -7.87
C PRO A 48 16.37 -3.71 -9.25
N ALA A 49 16.46 -4.50 -10.32
CA ALA A 49 16.33 -4.03 -11.70
C ALA A 49 14.95 -3.40 -12.00
N LEU A 50 13.90 -3.79 -11.28
CA LEU A 50 12.55 -3.21 -11.44
C LEU A 50 12.30 -2.00 -10.54
N ARG A 51 13.13 -1.80 -9.51
CA ARG A 51 13.07 -0.64 -8.61
C ARG A 51 13.84 0.56 -9.16
N THR A 52 14.90 0.29 -9.92
CA THR A 52 15.69 1.33 -10.62
C THR A 52 15.02 1.67 -11.94
N ALA A 53 13.78 2.19 -11.87
CA ALA A 53 12.96 2.40 -13.05
C ALA A 53 13.56 3.48 -13.95
N VAL A 54 13.97 3.08 -15.15
CA VAL A 54 14.24 4.00 -16.26
C VAL A 54 12.90 4.30 -16.94
N THR A 55 12.77 5.49 -17.52
CA THR A 55 11.62 5.80 -18.37
C THR A 55 11.61 4.87 -19.59
N PRO A 56 10.55 4.07 -19.79
CA PRO A 56 10.41 3.20 -20.95
C PRO A 56 10.45 4.02 -22.23
N ARG A 57 11.07 3.48 -23.27
CA ARG A 57 11.13 4.12 -24.60
C ARG A 57 9.84 3.85 -25.41
N LEU A 58 8.68 4.11 -24.81
CA LEU A 58 7.37 3.98 -25.46
C LEU A 58 6.96 5.37 -25.95
N ARG A 59 7.26 5.67 -27.22
CA ARG A 59 6.92 6.98 -27.81
C ARG A 59 5.54 7.02 -28.44
N ASP A 60 5.04 5.87 -28.89
CA ASP A 60 3.81 5.78 -29.67
C ASP A 60 2.89 4.66 -29.16
N GLY A 61 1.60 4.79 -29.48
CA GLY A 61 0.56 3.81 -29.20
C GLY A 61 -0.04 3.89 -27.79
N PRO A 62 -1.01 3.01 -27.46
CA PRO A 62 -1.80 3.12 -26.24
C PRO A 62 -0.99 3.01 -24.94
N LEU A 63 0.16 2.32 -24.97
CA LEU A 63 1.03 2.14 -23.80
C LEU A 63 2.01 3.30 -23.56
N ALA A 64 2.06 4.30 -24.45
CA ALA A 64 2.98 5.44 -24.32
C ALA A 64 2.76 6.23 -23.01
N VAL A 65 1.53 6.25 -22.48
CA VAL A 65 1.17 6.87 -21.20
C VAL A 65 2.05 6.37 -20.04
N LEU A 66 2.49 5.10 -20.09
CA LEU A 66 3.35 4.51 -19.05
C LEU A 66 4.71 5.21 -18.91
N ALA A 67 5.21 5.84 -19.98
CA ALA A 67 6.48 6.55 -19.96
C ALA A 67 6.43 7.81 -19.07
N GLY A 68 5.27 8.46 -18.97
CA GLY A 68 5.07 9.63 -18.10
C GLY A 68 4.89 9.30 -16.62
N LEU A 69 4.62 8.03 -16.28
CA LEU A 69 4.35 7.62 -14.90
C LEU A 69 5.64 7.34 -14.11
N GLY A 70 5.68 7.72 -12.84
CA GLY A 70 6.72 7.27 -11.90
C GLY A 70 6.66 5.75 -11.65
N GLY A 71 7.74 5.17 -11.12
CA GLY A 71 7.88 3.71 -10.98
C GLY A 71 6.78 3.03 -10.14
N GLY A 72 6.27 3.68 -9.08
CA GLY A 72 5.20 3.16 -8.24
C GLY A 72 3.83 3.12 -8.93
N PRO A 73 3.29 4.27 -9.40
CA PRO A 73 2.04 4.31 -10.18
C PRO A 73 2.07 3.43 -11.42
N ARG A 74 3.23 3.34 -12.09
CA ARG A 74 3.44 2.44 -13.24
C ARG A 74 3.28 0.98 -12.84
N ALA A 75 3.91 0.54 -11.75
CA ALA A 75 3.78 -0.82 -11.26
C ALA A 75 2.32 -1.17 -10.90
N ALA A 76 1.60 -0.26 -10.24
CA ALA A 76 0.19 -0.44 -9.91
C ALA A 76 -0.67 -0.64 -11.17
N LEU A 77 -0.49 0.21 -12.18
CA LEU A 77 -1.22 0.12 -13.44
C LEU A 77 -0.89 -1.17 -14.21
N LEU A 78 0.40 -1.56 -14.25
CA LEU A 78 0.85 -2.79 -14.90
C LEU A 78 0.34 -4.06 -14.21
N LEU A 79 0.21 -4.07 -12.87
CA LEU A 79 -0.38 -5.20 -12.15
C LEU A 79 -1.85 -5.38 -12.54
N ARG A 80 -2.57 -4.30 -12.84
CA ARG A 80 -3.95 -4.38 -13.32
C ARG A 80 -4.04 -4.82 -14.78
N LEU A 81 -3.21 -4.25 -15.66
CA LEU A 81 -3.26 -4.46 -17.10
C LEU A 81 -2.63 -5.77 -17.56
N VAL A 82 -1.43 -6.06 -17.08
CA VAL A 82 -0.60 -7.17 -17.57
C VAL A 82 -0.73 -8.39 -16.68
N ALA A 83 -0.73 -8.20 -15.35
CA ALA A 83 -0.87 -9.31 -14.42
C ALA A 83 -2.33 -9.72 -14.19
N GLY A 84 -3.30 -8.88 -14.58
CA GLY A 84 -4.73 -9.16 -14.44
C GLY A 84 -5.20 -9.30 -12.98
N LEU A 85 -4.41 -8.81 -12.02
CA LEU A 85 -4.70 -9.00 -10.59
C LEU A 85 -5.95 -8.21 -10.15
N SER A 86 -6.64 -8.75 -9.15
CA SER A 86 -7.65 -8.01 -8.41
C SER A 86 -7.00 -6.82 -7.67
N GLU A 87 -7.77 -5.79 -7.34
CA GLU A 87 -7.24 -4.67 -6.55
C GLU A 87 -6.65 -5.11 -5.20
N ALA A 88 -7.28 -6.12 -4.57
CA ALA A 88 -6.83 -6.64 -3.29
C ALA A 88 -5.47 -7.34 -3.42
N ASP A 89 -5.32 -8.19 -4.44
CA ASP A 89 -4.06 -8.90 -4.69
C ASP A 89 -2.95 -7.94 -5.12
N ALA A 90 -3.26 -6.98 -6.00
CA ALA A 90 -2.28 -6.00 -6.44
C ALA A 90 -1.80 -5.10 -5.29
N ALA A 91 -2.71 -4.68 -4.40
CA ALA A 91 -2.36 -3.95 -3.18
C ALA A 91 -1.46 -4.79 -2.26
N ALA A 92 -1.82 -6.07 -2.06
CA ALA A 92 -1.03 -7.00 -1.24
C ALA A 92 0.37 -7.25 -1.82
N VAL A 93 0.50 -7.35 -3.14
CA VAL A 93 1.79 -7.49 -3.86
C VAL A 93 2.69 -6.28 -3.65
N LEU A 94 2.11 -5.08 -3.65
CA LEU A 94 2.85 -3.84 -3.42
C LEU A 94 3.12 -3.55 -1.93
N GLY A 95 2.53 -4.34 -1.02
CA GLY A 95 2.66 -4.13 0.43
C GLY A 95 1.95 -2.87 0.93
N ILE A 96 0.89 -2.43 0.24
CA ILE A 96 0.12 -1.22 0.59
C ILE A 96 -1.34 -1.54 0.86
N ALA A 97 -2.02 -0.63 1.58
CA ALA A 97 -3.46 -0.76 1.80
C ALA A 97 -4.26 -0.58 0.50
N ARG A 98 -5.39 -1.29 0.37
CA ARG A 98 -6.28 -1.22 -0.81
C ARG A 98 -6.74 0.21 -1.15
N PRO A 99 -7.10 1.09 -0.20
CA PRO A 99 -7.44 2.48 -0.51
C PRO A 99 -6.26 3.25 -1.14
N THR A 100 -5.04 3.03 -0.65
CA THR A 100 -3.81 3.63 -1.20
C THR A 100 -3.57 3.16 -2.64
N TYR A 101 -3.79 1.87 -2.91
CA TYR A 101 -3.71 1.33 -4.26
C TYR A 101 -4.73 1.97 -5.21
N ARG A 102 -5.99 2.13 -4.79
CA ARG A 102 -7.03 2.80 -5.59
C ARG A 102 -6.66 4.23 -5.93
N LEU A 103 -6.14 4.98 -4.96
CA LEU A 103 -5.69 6.35 -5.18
C LEU A 103 -4.52 6.40 -6.17
N ALA A 104 -3.56 5.48 -6.06
CA ALA A 104 -2.46 5.37 -7.02
C ALA A 104 -2.96 5.06 -8.44
N LEU A 105 -3.94 4.16 -8.55
CA LEU A 105 -4.55 3.81 -9.83
C LEU A 105 -5.32 5.00 -10.43
N GLN A 106 -6.13 5.70 -9.65
CA GLN A 106 -6.84 6.92 -10.08
C GLN A 106 -5.90 8.02 -10.57
N ARG A 107 -4.70 8.13 -9.98
CA ARG A 107 -3.66 9.07 -10.44
C ARG A 107 -2.97 8.61 -11.72
N ALA A 108 -2.89 7.30 -11.94
CA ALA A 108 -2.20 6.71 -13.09
C ALA A 108 -3.10 6.47 -14.32
N LEU A 109 -4.43 6.45 -14.14
CA LEU A 109 -5.37 6.22 -15.24
C LEU A 109 -5.30 7.36 -16.27
N PRO A 110 -5.45 7.02 -17.56
CA PRO A 110 -5.49 8.03 -18.62
C PRO A 110 -6.69 8.95 -18.42
N ARG A 111 -6.46 10.25 -18.66
CA ARG A 111 -7.50 11.28 -18.65
C ARG A 111 -7.61 11.91 -20.04
N THR A 112 -8.83 12.28 -20.40
CA THR A 112 -9.14 13.09 -21.58
C THR A 112 -8.77 14.55 -21.30
N ASP A 113 -8.75 15.39 -22.34
CA ASP A 113 -8.49 16.83 -22.21
C ASP A 113 -9.47 17.55 -21.26
N ASP A 114 -10.69 17.01 -21.10
CA ASP A 114 -11.71 17.49 -20.14
C ASP A 114 -11.50 16.98 -18.70
N ASP A 115 -10.32 16.46 -18.35
CA ASP A 115 -9.95 15.85 -17.05
C ASP A 115 -10.82 14.64 -16.62
N ARG A 116 -11.64 14.11 -17.52
CA ARG A 116 -12.43 12.89 -17.30
C ARG A 116 -11.58 11.63 -17.54
N LEU A 117 -11.93 10.52 -16.90
CA LEU A 117 -11.27 9.24 -17.18
C LEU A 117 -11.53 8.80 -18.63
N ASP A 118 -10.45 8.51 -19.36
CA ASP A 118 -10.51 8.07 -20.74
C ASP A 118 -10.73 6.55 -20.82
N ALA A 119 -11.99 6.16 -20.99
CA ALA A 119 -12.39 4.76 -21.10
C ALA A 119 -11.94 4.11 -22.42
N GLU A 120 -11.78 4.88 -23.50
CA GLU A 120 -11.34 4.37 -24.80
C GLU A 120 -9.85 4.04 -24.74
N LEU A 121 -9.03 4.98 -24.26
CA LEU A 121 -7.60 4.76 -24.08
C LEU A 121 -7.32 3.63 -23.08
N TRP A 122 -8.11 3.53 -22.00
CA TRP A 122 -8.03 2.40 -21.07
C TRP A 122 -8.28 1.04 -21.76
N ARG A 123 -9.33 0.95 -22.60
CA ARG A 123 -9.61 -0.28 -23.38
C ARG A 123 -8.49 -0.56 -24.39
N ALA A 124 -8.01 0.46 -25.09
CA ALA A 124 -6.93 0.33 -26.05
C ALA A 124 -5.62 -0.15 -25.38
N MET A 125 -5.32 0.34 -24.18
CA MET A 125 -4.20 -0.13 -23.36
C MET A 125 -4.34 -1.62 -22.98
N GLY A 126 -5.53 -2.04 -22.53
CA GLY A 126 -5.80 -3.44 -22.21
C GLY A 126 -5.62 -4.35 -23.43
N ASN A 127 -6.14 -3.94 -24.58
CA ASN A 127 -6.00 -4.66 -25.84
C ASN A 127 -4.53 -4.73 -26.30
N ALA A 128 -3.81 -3.62 -26.25
CA ALA A 128 -2.40 -3.55 -26.61
C ALA A 128 -1.54 -4.42 -25.69
N ALA A 129 -1.78 -4.39 -24.38
CA ALA A 129 -1.10 -5.25 -23.41
C ALA A 129 -1.40 -6.74 -23.68
N GLY A 130 -2.67 -7.10 -23.89
CA GLY A 130 -3.08 -8.48 -24.20
C GLY A 130 -2.47 -8.98 -25.50
N GLN A 131 -2.44 -8.14 -26.54
CA GLN A 131 -1.83 -8.48 -27.83
C GLN A 131 -0.31 -8.66 -27.68
N ALA A 132 0.38 -7.75 -26.99
CA ALA A 132 1.80 -7.86 -26.75
C ALA A 132 2.20 -9.11 -25.95
N ILE A 133 1.33 -9.61 -25.06
CA ILE A 133 1.54 -10.87 -24.33
C ILE A 133 1.38 -12.08 -25.27
N ARG A 134 0.40 -12.05 -26.18
CA ARG A 134 0.17 -13.13 -27.14
C ARG A 134 1.26 -13.23 -28.20
N ASP A 135 1.81 -12.08 -28.60
CA ASP A 135 2.81 -11.98 -29.66
C ASP A 135 4.25 -12.21 -29.15
N VAL A 136 4.43 -12.65 -27.91
CA VAL A 136 5.76 -12.96 -27.36
C VAL A 136 6.35 -14.15 -28.12
N PRO A 137 7.55 -14.01 -28.74
CA PRO A 137 8.19 -15.10 -29.46
C PRO A 137 8.49 -16.31 -28.57
N ALA A 138 8.25 -17.53 -29.09
CA ALA A 138 8.48 -18.76 -28.35
C ALA A 138 9.96 -18.94 -27.95
N GLU A 139 10.89 -18.45 -28.76
CA GLU A 139 12.32 -18.44 -28.51
C GLU A 139 12.65 -17.62 -27.26
N ARG A 140 11.99 -16.47 -27.07
CA ARG A 140 12.15 -15.62 -25.90
C ARG A 140 11.65 -16.33 -24.64
N ILE A 141 10.50 -17.02 -24.73
CA ILE A 141 9.95 -17.82 -23.63
C ILE A 141 10.93 -18.94 -23.24
N ARG A 142 11.49 -19.66 -24.24
CA ARG A 142 12.50 -20.71 -24.01
C ARG A 142 13.78 -20.15 -23.40
N ALA A 143 14.23 -18.98 -23.82
CA ALA A 143 15.43 -18.35 -23.29
C ALA A 143 15.26 -17.91 -21.82
N LEU A 144 14.04 -17.57 -21.39
CA LEU A 144 13.72 -17.25 -19.99
C LEU A 144 13.74 -18.49 -19.08
N SER A 145 13.32 -19.65 -19.60
CA SER A 145 13.30 -20.92 -18.85
C SER A 145 14.63 -21.67 -18.89
N SER A 146 15.38 -21.53 -19.98
CA SER A 146 16.71 -22.14 -20.14
C SER A 146 17.72 -21.29 -19.37
N GLY A 147 18.40 -21.87 -18.37
CA GLY A 147 19.49 -21.22 -17.63
C GLY A 147 20.59 -20.64 -18.54
N PRO A 148 21.57 -19.90 -18.00
CA PRO A 148 22.42 -18.97 -18.74
C PRO A 148 23.26 -19.67 -19.82
N GLY A 149 22.69 -19.77 -21.02
CA GLY A 149 23.32 -20.31 -22.22
C GLY A 149 22.73 -19.77 -23.52
N ALA A 150 21.51 -19.21 -23.49
CA ALA A 150 20.83 -18.71 -24.69
C ALA A 150 20.87 -17.18 -24.88
N LEU A 151 21.13 -16.40 -23.81
CA LEU A 151 21.46 -14.98 -23.94
C LEU A 151 22.94 -14.80 -23.62
N ARG A 152 23.78 -14.99 -24.63
CA ARG A 152 25.11 -14.38 -24.61
C ARG A 152 24.85 -12.87 -24.60
N PRO A 153 25.23 -12.12 -23.55
CA PRO A 153 25.20 -10.68 -23.66
C PRO A 153 26.10 -10.33 -24.84
N ALA A 154 25.56 -9.58 -25.81
CA ALA A 154 26.41 -8.89 -26.76
C ALA A 154 27.49 -8.14 -25.96
N PRO A 155 28.76 -8.08 -26.40
CA PRO A 155 29.80 -7.34 -25.70
C PRO A 155 29.56 -5.82 -25.85
N GLY A 156 28.45 -5.34 -25.29
CA GLY A 156 28.16 -3.94 -25.05
C GLY A 156 28.82 -3.59 -23.74
N ARG A 157 30.05 -3.06 -23.86
CA ARG A 157 30.79 -2.26 -22.87
C ARG A 157 30.22 -2.38 -21.45
N GLN A 158 30.74 -3.37 -20.71
CA GLN A 158 30.65 -3.36 -19.26
C GLN A 158 31.24 -2.02 -18.81
N ALA A 159 30.39 -1.09 -18.40
CA ALA A 159 30.84 0.01 -17.57
C ALA A 159 31.48 -0.64 -16.34
N PRO A 160 32.69 -0.21 -15.93
CA PRO A 160 33.34 -0.79 -14.77
C PRO A 160 32.38 -0.70 -13.59
N VAL A 161 31.95 -1.86 -13.09
CA VAL A 161 31.31 -1.94 -11.78
C VAL A 161 32.37 -1.43 -10.81
N PRO A 162 32.13 -0.36 -10.03
CA PRO A 162 33.05 0.04 -8.99
C PRO A 162 32.97 -1.01 -7.88
N GLY A 163 33.71 -2.10 -8.06
CA GLY A 163 34.11 -2.97 -6.98
C GLY A 163 34.94 -2.18 -5.98
N ALA A 164 34.70 -2.46 -4.70
CA ALA A 164 35.41 -1.92 -3.54
C ALA A 164 35.09 -0.47 -3.14
N ARG A 165 33.85 -0.23 -2.70
CA ARG A 165 33.60 0.77 -1.64
C ARG A 165 33.31 0.13 -0.27
N ARG A 166 33.51 -1.18 -0.11
CA ARG A 166 33.19 -1.93 1.13
C ARG A 166 34.01 -1.46 2.35
N GLY A 167 35.22 -0.94 2.13
CA GLY A 167 36.14 -0.56 3.22
C GLY A 167 35.80 0.75 3.94
N TRP A 168 35.13 1.71 3.29
CA TRP A 168 34.82 3.01 3.91
C TRP A 168 33.35 3.16 4.35
N VAL A 169 32.43 2.35 3.82
CA VAL A 169 31.05 2.34 4.36
C VAL A 169 31.00 1.75 5.76
N TRP A 170 31.86 0.78 6.08
CA TRP A 170 31.88 0.15 7.42
C TRP A 170 32.15 1.17 8.56
N PRO A 171 33.21 2.00 8.51
CA PRO A 171 33.38 3.05 9.51
C PRO A 171 32.28 4.11 9.44
N ALA A 172 31.75 4.45 8.26
CA ALA A 172 30.61 5.38 8.16
C ALA A 172 29.34 4.83 8.83
N THR A 173 29.03 3.54 8.67
CA THR A 173 27.92 2.88 9.37
C THR A 173 28.15 2.78 10.86
N VAL A 174 29.39 2.54 11.31
CA VAL A 174 29.72 2.53 12.74
C VAL A 174 29.54 3.93 13.32
N VAL A 175 30.01 4.98 12.65
CA VAL A 175 29.84 6.38 13.09
C VAL A 175 28.36 6.76 13.15
N VAL A 176 27.56 6.41 12.14
CA VAL A 176 26.12 6.69 12.14
C VAL A 176 25.41 5.92 13.25
N ALA A 177 25.74 4.65 13.45
CA ALA A 177 25.19 3.84 14.55
C ALA A 177 25.56 4.42 15.93
N LEU A 178 26.80 4.87 16.10
CA LEU A 178 27.28 5.48 17.35
C LEU A 178 26.60 6.82 17.59
N LEU A 179 26.45 7.67 16.57
CA LEU A 179 25.69 8.91 16.66
C LEU A 179 24.21 8.67 16.98
N THR A 180 23.62 7.62 16.40
CA THR A 180 22.21 7.26 16.64
C THR A 180 22.03 6.74 18.07
N ALA A 181 22.94 5.89 18.56
CA ALA A 181 22.93 5.40 19.93
C ALA A 181 23.16 6.53 20.94
N LEU A 182 24.02 7.50 20.60
CA LEU A 182 24.31 8.66 21.45
C LEU A 182 23.14 9.65 21.47
N ALA A 183 22.47 9.88 20.34
CA ALA A 183 21.22 10.63 20.28
C ALA A 183 20.08 9.95 21.07
N LEU A 184 19.99 8.62 21.00
CA LEU A 184 19.01 7.84 21.75
C LEU A 184 19.29 7.87 23.26
N ALA A 185 20.56 7.76 23.67
CA ALA A 185 20.97 7.91 25.06
C ALA A 185 20.73 9.33 25.57
N ALA A 186 20.94 10.34 24.73
CA ALA A 186 20.60 11.72 25.04
C ALA A 186 19.10 11.92 25.29
N THR A 187 18.21 11.09 24.75
CA THR A 187 16.76 11.16 25.06
C THR A 187 16.46 10.80 26.52
N TRP A 188 17.33 10.05 27.20
CA TRP A 188 17.13 9.64 28.60
C TRP A 188 17.90 10.49 29.61
N LEU A 189 18.97 11.18 29.17
CA LEU A 189 19.79 12.05 30.02
C LEU A 189 19.60 13.55 29.74
N ALA A 190 18.98 13.94 28.63
CA ALA A 190 18.65 15.33 28.38
C ALA A 190 17.44 15.73 29.25
N PRO A 191 17.56 16.76 30.10
CA PRO A 191 16.39 17.39 30.65
C PRO A 191 15.52 17.89 29.48
N ASP A 192 14.22 17.66 29.61
CA ASP A 192 13.23 17.86 28.57
C ASP A 192 13.44 19.23 27.88
N PRO A 193 13.81 19.29 26.58
CA PRO A 193 13.97 20.58 25.89
C PRO A 193 12.64 21.31 25.71
N PHE A 194 11.53 20.65 26.06
CA PHE A 194 10.17 21.19 26.15
C PHE A 194 9.73 21.49 27.60
N ALA A 195 10.58 21.25 28.60
CA ALA A 195 10.41 21.83 29.92
C ALA A 195 10.73 23.33 29.80
N SER A 196 9.78 24.03 29.21
CA SER A 196 9.67 25.48 29.34
C SER A 196 9.71 25.79 30.83
N SER A 197 10.77 26.48 31.24
CA SER A 197 10.78 27.28 32.44
C SER A 197 9.86 28.48 32.22
N ASP A 198 8.57 28.21 32.04
CA ASP A 198 7.49 29.17 32.15
C ASP A 198 6.69 28.75 33.39
N GLU A 199 6.72 29.59 34.42
CA GLU A 199 5.83 29.48 35.59
C GLU A 199 4.34 29.67 35.21
N ASP A 200 4.01 29.77 33.91
CA ASP A 200 2.67 29.76 33.35
C ASP A 200 2.60 28.82 32.13
N GLY A 201 2.52 27.52 32.37
CA GLY A 201 2.38 26.50 31.32
C GLY A 201 1.09 26.61 30.48
N PRO A 202 0.99 25.90 29.34
CA PRO A 202 -0.13 25.99 28.42
C PRO A 202 -1.41 25.45 29.07
N ARG A 203 -2.20 26.38 29.60
CA ARG A 203 -3.47 26.10 30.28
C ARG A 203 -4.45 25.55 29.24
N ILE A 204 -4.76 24.26 29.33
CA ILE A 204 -5.83 23.63 28.55
C ILE A 204 -7.12 24.41 28.84
N ARG A 205 -7.59 25.19 27.87
CA ARG A 205 -8.85 25.92 27.98
C ARG A 205 -9.98 24.99 27.56
N THR A 206 -10.62 24.37 28.54
CA THR A 206 -11.90 23.72 28.34
C THR A 206 -12.96 24.79 28.16
N GLN A 207 -13.53 24.88 26.95
CA GLN A 207 -14.72 25.68 26.70
C GLN A 207 -15.91 24.72 26.74
N ALA A 208 -16.82 24.91 27.70
CA ALA A 208 -18.10 24.23 27.66
C ALA A 208 -18.79 24.66 26.36
N LEU A 209 -19.12 23.68 25.51
CA LEU A 209 -19.98 23.96 24.36
C LEU A 209 -21.28 24.57 24.90
N PRO A 210 -21.84 25.60 24.25
CA PRO A 210 -23.17 26.07 24.61
C PRO A 210 -24.12 24.87 24.63
N PRO A 211 -25.04 24.77 25.60
CA PRO A 211 -25.97 23.66 25.66
C PRO A 211 -26.68 23.61 24.32
N VAL A 212 -26.38 22.56 23.54
CA VAL A 212 -27.19 22.23 22.39
C VAL A 212 -28.53 21.87 23.00
N ALA A 213 -29.47 22.82 22.99
CA ALA A 213 -30.87 22.48 23.06
C ALA A 213 -31.05 21.45 21.96
N THR A 214 -31.29 20.20 22.35
CA THR A 214 -31.53 19.07 21.46
C THR A 214 -32.38 19.61 20.33
N THR A 215 -31.81 19.75 19.13
CA THR A 215 -32.58 20.23 17.99
C THR A 215 -33.81 19.36 17.97
N PRO A 216 -35.04 19.90 18.11
CA PRO A 216 -36.22 19.07 18.12
C PRO A 216 -36.18 18.30 16.80
N THR A 217 -35.93 17.00 16.90
CA THR A 217 -36.11 16.10 15.78
C THR A 217 -37.55 16.32 15.35
N PRO A 218 -37.83 16.67 14.09
CA PRO A 218 -39.22 16.82 13.62
C PRO A 218 -39.97 15.48 13.61
N TYR A 219 -39.30 14.42 14.07
CA TYR A 219 -39.74 13.04 14.10
C TYR A 219 -40.03 12.66 15.55
N ASP A 220 -41.23 12.14 15.79
CA ASP A 220 -41.60 11.48 17.03
C ASP A 220 -40.60 10.35 17.35
N GLN A 221 -40.35 10.06 18.63
CA GLN A 221 -39.38 9.05 19.09
C GLN A 221 -39.62 7.68 18.45
N SER A 222 -40.89 7.36 18.18
CA SER A 222 -41.30 6.14 17.48
C SER A 222 -40.75 6.09 16.03
N LEU A 223 -40.68 7.23 15.35
CA LEU A 223 -40.23 7.36 13.97
C LEU A 223 -38.70 7.45 13.87
N GLU A 224 -38.05 7.99 14.90
CA GLU A 224 -36.59 7.91 15.07
C GLU A 224 -36.12 6.47 15.23
N LEU A 225 -36.80 5.68 16.07
CA LEU A 225 -36.54 4.24 16.21
C LEU A 225 -36.74 3.50 14.88
N LEU A 226 -37.86 3.75 14.18
CA LEU A 226 -38.16 3.09 12.90
C LEU A 226 -37.19 3.44 11.76
N THR A 227 -36.48 4.57 11.85
CA THR A 227 -35.48 4.98 10.85
C THR A 227 -34.06 4.68 11.29
N HIS A 228 -33.89 4.07 12.46
CA HIS A 228 -32.57 3.77 12.99
C HIS A 228 -31.92 2.67 12.14
N ARG A 229 -30.66 2.89 11.74
CA ARG A 229 -29.88 1.98 10.89
C ARG A 229 -29.81 0.56 11.46
N ASP A 230 -29.87 0.43 12.78
CA ASP A 230 -29.72 -0.81 13.51
C ASP A 230 -31.06 -1.34 14.06
N LEU A 231 -32.20 -0.91 13.50
CA LEU A 231 -33.55 -1.31 13.94
C LEU A 231 -33.74 -2.83 13.99
N GLU A 232 -33.33 -3.58 12.97
CA GLU A 232 -33.51 -5.04 12.97
C GLU A 232 -32.74 -5.71 14.12
N GLN A 233 -31.55 -5.20 14.44
CA GLN A 233 -30.75 -5.74 15.54
C GLN A 233 -31.35 -5.41 16.91
N LEU A 234 -32.03 -4.28 17.05
CA LEU A 234 -32.75 -3.90 18.27
C LEU A 234 -34.03 -4.71 18.47
N LEU A 235 -34.72 -5.07 17.39
CA LEU A 235 -35.90 -5.95 17.44
C LEU A 235 -35.53 -7.39 17.79
N ASP A 236 -34.45 -7.91 17.19
CA ASP A 236 -33.92 -9.23 17.49
C ASP A 236 -33.44 -9.35 18.95
N ALA A 237 -32.82 -8.29 19.49
CA ALA A 237 -32.35 -8.26 20.88
C ALA A 237 -33.50 -8.35 21.91
N GLY A 238 -34.72 -7.93 21.55
CA GLY A 238 -35.90 -8.02 22.41
C GLY A 238 -36.68 -9.33 22.32
N GLN A 239 -36.45 -10.13 21.27
CA GLN A 239 -37.18 -11.37 20.98
C GLN A 239 -36.32 -12.63 21.16
N GLY A 240 -35.00 -12.49 21.24
CA GLY A 240 -34.05 -13.58 21.50
C GLY A 240 -33.77 -13.82 22.98
N ASP A 241 -33.15 -14.96 23.27
CA ASP A 241 -32.49 -15.26 24.55
C ASP A 241 -31.52 -14.10 24.86
N PRO A 242 -31.56 -13.47 26.06
CA PRO A 242 -30.68 -12.35 26.36
C PRO A 242 -29.24 -12.78 26.06
N ALA A 243 -28.55 -11.98 25.22
CA ALA A 243 -27.13 -12.19 24.95
C ALA A 243 -26.43 -12.44 26.30
N PRO A 244 -25.54 -13.44 26.41
CA PRO A 244 -24.92 -13.78 27.68
C PRO A 244 -24.29 -12.52 28.26
N LEU A 245 -24.91 -12.03 29.34
CA LEU A 245 -24.47 -10.86 30.08
C LEU A 245 -23.00 -11.09 30.41
N ASP A 246 -22.12 -10.19 29.95
CA ASP A 246 -20.72 -10.22 30.36
C ASP A 246 -20.64 -9.53 31.73
N PRO A 247 -20.53 -10.28 32.83
CA PRO A 247 -20.53 -9.70 34.17
C PRO A 247 -19.34 -8.77 34.39
N ALA A 248 -18.25 -8.92 33.63
CA ALA A 248 -17.11 -8.02 33.69
C ALA A 248 -17.44 -6.67 33.02
N PHE A 249 -18.21 -6.69 31.93
CA PHE A 249 -18.69 -5.48 31.27
C PHE A 249 -19.71 -4.74 32.14
N ASP A 250 -20.65 -5.43 32.77
CA ASP A 250 -21.64 -4.81 33.66
C ASP A 250 -20.99 -4.22 34.92
N ALA A 251 -20.02 -4.92 35.51
CA ALA A 251 -19.26 -4.40 36.65
C ALA A 251 -18.45 -3.14 36.27
N TRP A 252 -17.86 -3.11 35.07
CA TRP A 252 -17.20 -1.92 34.55
C TRP A 252 -18.18 -0.79 34.28
N LEU A 253 -19.35 -1.06 33.69
CA LEU A 253 -20.36 -0.06 33.37
C LEU A 253 -20.92 0.60 34.63
N VAL A 254 -21.23 -0.19 35.66
CA VAL A 254 -21.67 0.33 36.96
C VAL A 254 -20.59 1.23 37.56
N ALA A 255 -19.33 0.79 37.57
CA ALA A 255 -18.23 1.61 38.07
C ALA A 255 -18.02 2.90 37.24
N ALA A 256 -18.19 2.84 35.92
CA ALA A 256 -18.06 4.00 35.04
C ALA A 256 -19.17 5.03 35.29
N LEU A 257 -20.40 4.57 35.55
CA LEU A 257 -21.53 5.44 35.88
C LEU A 257 -21.42 6.02 37.30
N ASP A 258 -20.89 5.25 38.26
CA ASP A 258 -20.61 5.72 39.63
C ASP A 258 -19.42 6.70 39.70
N VAL A 259 -18.56 6.74 38.69
CA VAL A 259 -17.50 7.76 38.52
C VAL A 259 -18.04 9.04 37.87
N GLN A 260 -19.25 9.00 37.29
CA GLN A 260 -19.90 10.14 36.64
C GLN A 260 -20.98 10.92 37.47
N PRO A 261 -21.10 10.85 38.81
CA PRO A 261 -22.12 11.61 39.54
C PRO A 261 -21.76 13.09 39.70
N ASP A 262 -20.49 13.49 39.51
CA ASP A 262 -20.08 14.89 39.63
C ASP A 262 -20.29 15.71 38.34
N ALA A 263 -20.50 15.05 37.19
CA ALA A 263 -20.79 15.74 35.93
C ALA A 263 -22.25 16.19 35.80
N LEU A 264 -23.17 15.57 36.55
CA LEU A 264 -24.61 15.86 36.49
C LEU A 264 -25.12 16.79 37.60
N ARG A 265 -24.33 17.08 38.64
CA ARG A 265 -24.69 18.03 39.71
C ARG A 265 -24.31 19.49 39.43
N ALA A 266 -23.62 19.78 38.34
CA ALA A 266 -23.22 21.14 37.96
C ALA A 266 -24.26 21.86 37.06
N VAL A 267 -25.48 21.34 36.94
CA VAL A 267 -26.55 21.86 36.06
C VAL A 267 -27.85 22.18 36.83
N ASP A 268 -27.76 22.40 38.15
CA ASP A 268 -28.82 23.08 38.92
C ASP A 268 -28.44 24.54 39.22
#